data_AF-A0A4S0IVY5-F1
#
_entry.id   AF-A0A4S0IVY5-F1
#
_cell.length_a   1.000
_cell.length_b   1.000
_cell.length_c   1.000
_cell.angle_alpha   90.00
_cell.angle_beta   90.00
_cell.angle_gamma   90.00
#
_symmetry.space_group_name_H-M   'P 1'
#
loop_
_entity.id
_entity.type
_entity.pdbx_description
1 polymer ?
#
loop_
_entity_poly.entity_id
_entity_poly.type
_entity_poly.pdbx_seq_one_letter_code
_entity_poly.pdbx_strand_id
1 'polypeptide(L)' 'MTIFKSNGDRVPQAIEAMAAEAQAGRVDRREFLALASALGASTAFAYGMIGLAAPTQVLAEEPKKGGTL' A
#
# COMPACT_ATOMS: atom_id res chain seq x y z
N MET A 1 -26.81 4.11 11.40
CA MET A 1 -25.53 3.57 10.89
C MET A 1 -24.41 4.44 11.45
N THR A 2 -23.64 3.92 12.39
CA THR A 2 -22.58 4.68 13.06
C THR A 2 -21.40 4.81 12.09
N ILE A 3 -21.15 6.01 11.59
CA ILE A 3 -19.98 6.26 10.73
C ILE A 3 -18.80 6.50 11.66
N PHE A 4 -17.89 5.53 11.75
CA PHE A 4 -16.61 5.71 12.43
C PHE A 4 -15.74 6.62 11.57
N LYS A 5 -15.61 7.88 11.97
CA LYS A 5 -14.69 8.84 11.34
C LYS A 5 -13.28 8.62 11.90
N SER A 6 -12.39 8.08 11.08
CA SER A 6 -10.93 8.18 11.28
C SER A 6 -10.48 9.62 10.98
N ASN A 7 -10.86 10.57 11.83
CA ASN A 7 -10.47 11.99 11.72
C ASN A 7 -9.00 12.24 12.14
N GLY A 8 -8.13 11.25 12.01
CA GLY A 8 -6.73 11.36 12.42
C GLY A 8 -5.82 11.29 11.21
N ASP A 9 -4.81 12.15 11.18
CA ASP A 9 -3.64 12.03 10.31
C ASP A 9 -2.77 10.79 10.66
N ARG A 10 -3.40 9.74 11.18
CA ARG A 10 -2.78 8.55 11.76
C ARG A 10 -3.58 7.30 11.39
N VAL A 11 -2.84 6.24 11.09
CA VAL A 11 -3.37 4.89 10.89
C VAL A 11 -3.43 4.14 12.22
N PRO A 12 -4.18 3.02 12.31
CA PRO A 12 -4.13 2.17 13.50
C PRO A 12 -2.70 1.72 13.84
N GLN A 13 -2.39 1.58 15.12
CA GLN A 13 -1.05 1.18 15.61
C GLN A 13 -0.57 -0.16 15.02
N ALA A 14 -1.50 -1.07 14.70
CA ALA A 14 -1.20 -2.32 14.01
C ALA A 14 -0.56 -2.09 12.62
N ILE A 15 -0.99 -1.07 11.88
CA ILE A 15 -0.40 -0.70 10.59
C ILE A 15 0.97 -0.06 10.78
N GLU A 16 1.18 0.72 11.85
CA GLU A 16 2.50 1.26 12.16
C GLU A 16 3.52 0.15 12.47
N ALA A 17 3.12 -0.87 13.24
CA ALA A 17 3.95 -2.03 13.51
C ALA A 17 4.21 -2.85 12.23
N MET A 18 3.17 -3.06 11.41
CA MET A 18 3.29 -3.77 10.14
C MET A 18 4.17 -3.02 9.12
N ALA A 19 4.19 -1.69 9.15
CA ALA A 19 5.10 -0.89 8.32
C ALA A 19 6.57 -1.20 8.65
N ALA A 20 6.92 -1.33 9.93
CA ALA A 20 8.27 -1.71 10.35
C ALA A 20 8.63 -3.13 9.88
N GLU A 21 7.67 -4.06 9.92
CA GLU A 21 7.87 -5.42 9.41
C GLU A 21 8.00 -5.49 7.88
N ALA A 22 7.19 -4.70 7.16
CA ALA A 22 7.28 -4.57 5.71
C ALA A 22 8.60 -3.92 5.28
N GLN A 23 9.07 -2.91 6.02
CA GLN A 23 10.38 -2.30 5.81
C GLN A 23 11.53 -3.28 6.10
N ALA A 24 11.38 -4.14 7.12
CA ALA A 24 12.32 -5.21 7.42
C ALA A 24 12.22 -6.41 6.45
N GLY A 25 11.30 -6.39 5.48
CA GLY A 25 11.09 -7.47 4.51
C GLY A 25 10.46 -8.73 5.11
N ARG A 26 9.88 -8.66 6.31
CA ARG A 26 9.17 -9.77 6.97
C ARG A 26 7.73 -9.91 6.50
N VAL A 27 7.16 -8.82 5.99
CA VAL A 27 5.81 -8.75 5.41
C VAL A 27 5.94 -8.33 3.95
N ASP A 28 5.13 -8.92 3.07
CA ASP A 28 5.14 -8.51 1.66
C ASP A 28 4.62 -7.08 1.51
N ARG A 29 5.29 -6.31 0.65
CA ARG A 29 4.96 -4.90 0.42
C ARG A 29 3.54 -4.73 -0.11
N ARG A 30 3.06 -5.62 -0.98
CA ARG A 30 1.71 -5.53 -1.56
C ARG A 30 0.65 -5.84 -0.52
N GLU A 31 0.92 -6.79 0.37
CA GLU A 31 0.04 -7.13 1.49
C GLU A 31 -0.11 -5.95 2.47
N PHE A 32 1.01 -5.34 2.85
CA PHE A 32 0.99 -4.11 3.66
C PHE A 32 0.19 -2.99 2.98
N LEU A 33 0.46 -2.72 1.70
CA LEU A 33 -0.23 -1.65 0.97
C LEU A 33 -1.74 -1.90 0.85
N ALA A 34 -2.16 -3.16 0.66
CA ALA A 34 -3.57 -3.52 0.61
C ALA A 34 -4.26 -3.26 1.94
N LEU A 35 -3.65 -3.67 3.05
CA LEU A 35 -4.20 -3.46 4.39
C LEU A 35 -4.19 -2.00 4.82
N ALA A 36 -3.10 -1.28 4.55
CA ALA A 36 -3.00 0.15 4.81
C ALA A 36 -4.11 0.90 4.04
N SER A 37 -4.32 0.59 2.76
CA SER A 37 -5.37 1.21 1.94
C SER A 37 -6.78 0.89 2.44
N ALA A 38 -7.03 -0.37 2.84
CA ALA A 38 -8.32 -0.78 3.41
C ALA A 38 -8.65 -0.05 4.72
N LEU A 39 -7.62 0.33 5.47
CA LEU A 39 -7.74 1.08 6.73
C LEU A 39 -7.66 2.61 6.53
N GLY A 40 -7.70 3.08 5.29
CA GLY A 40 -7.80 4.51 4.98
C GLY A 40 -6.47 5.24 4.85
N ALA A 41 -5.34 4.53 4.82
CA ALA A 41 -4.06 5.14 4.45
C ALA A 41 -4.12 5.55 2.96
N SER A 42 -3.78 6.80 2.67
CA SER A 42 -3.54 7.20 1.29
C SER A 42 -2.32 6.47 0.74
N THR A 43 -2.26 6.29 -0.59
CA THR A 43 -1.11 5.67 -1.25
C THR A 43 0.18 6.39 -0.89
N ALA A 44 0.21 7.72 -0.96
CA ALA A 44 1.40 8.50 -0.61
C ALA A 44 1.85 8.25 0.85
N PHE A 45 0.90 8.18 1.78
CA PHE A 45 1.20 7.92 3.18
C PHE A 45 1.75 6.50 3.40
N ALA A 46 1.13 5.49 2.79
CA ALA A 46 1.57 4.10 2.93
C ALA A 46 2.98 3.86 2.35
N TYR A 47 3.30 4.45 1.20
CA TYR A 47 4.65 4.38 0.63
C TYR A 47 5.69 5.11 1.51
N GLY A 48 5.31 6.25 2.09
CA GLY A 48 6.13 6.97 3.07
C GLY A 48 6.45 6.14 4.31
N MET A 49 5.48 5.39 4.83
CA MET A 49 5.65 4.55 6.03
C MET A 49 6.72 3.45 5.86
N ILE A 50 6.86 2.90 4.65
CA ILE A 50 7.82 1.83 4.35
C ILE A 50 9.10 2.33 3.67
N GLY A 51 9.28 3.65 3.57
CA GLY A 51 10.45 4.28 2.96
C GLY A 51 10.62 3.96 1.47
N LEU A 52 9.53 3.62 0.77
CA LEU A 52 9.56 3.31 -0.65
C LEU A 52 9.21 4.55 -1.47
N ALA A 53 9.91 4.74 -2.58
CA ALA A 53 9.45 5.63 -3.63
C ALA A 53 8.08 5.13 -4.13
N ALA A 54 7.12 6.05 -4.30
CA ALA A 54 5.84 5.73 -4.93
C ALA A 54 6.10 5.02 -6.26
N PRO A 55 5.30 4.00 -6.61
CA PRO A 55 5.53 3.24 -7.81
C PRO A 55 5.40 4.23 -8.97
N THR A 56 6.45 4.35 -9.77
CA THR A 56 6.29 4.92 -11.10
C THR A 56 5.22 4.09 -11.79
N GLN A 57 4.31 4.74 -12.50
CA GLN A 57 3.33 4.03 -13.31
C GLN A 57 4.11 3.14 -14.28
N VAL A 58 4.26 1.86 -13.93
CA VAL A 58 4.53 0.84 -14.92
C VAL A 58 3.22 0.78 -15.66
N LEU A 59 3.10 1.63 -16.69
CA LEU A 59 2.17 1.41 -17.78
C LEU A 59 2.37 -0.05 -18.13
N ALA A 60 1.43 -0.90 -17.73
CA ALA A 60 1.43 -2.30 -18.12
C ALA A 60 1.73 -2.27 -19.61
N GLU A 61 2.85 -2.88 -20.04
CA GLU A 61 3.16 -3.00 -21.46
C GLU A 61 1.85 -3.44 -22.11
N GLU A 62 1.33 -2.62 -23.04
CA GLU A 62 0.17 -3.00 -23.83
C GLU A 62 0.39 -4.45 -24.24
N PRO A 63 -0.52 -5.39 -23.93
CA PRO A 63 -0.36 -6.76 -24.38
C PRO A 63 -0.18 -6.68 -25.90
N LYS A 64 1.04 -6.96 -26.40
CA LYS A 64 1.33 -6.94 -27.83
C LYS A 64 0.38 -7.93 -28.47
N LYS A 65 -0.65 -7.40 -29.10
CA LYS A 65 -1.73 -8.17 -29.70
C LYS A 65 -1.13 -8.95 -30.87
N GLY A 66 -0.89 -10.24 -30.67
CA GLY A 66 -0.58 -11.19 -31.76
C GLY A 66 0.72 -11.98 -31.62
N GLY A 67 0.81 -12.85 -30.61
CA GLY A 67 1.78 -13.95 -30.58
C GLY A 67 1.06 -15.25 -30.27
N THR A 68 1.10 -16.22 -31.18
CA THR A 68 0.62 -17.59 -30.94
C THR A 68 1.60 -18.30 -30.00
N LEU A 69 1.06 -19.06 -29.04
CA LEU A 69 1.78 -19.84 -28.03
C LEU A 69 2.89 -20.73 -28.62
#